data_AF-A0A0A8ECU1-F1
#
_entry.id   AF-A0A0A8ECU1-F1
#
_cell.length_a   1.000
_cell.length_b   1.000
_cell.length_c   1.000
_cell.angle_alpha   90.00
_cell.angle_beta   90.00
_cell.angle_gamma   90.00
#
_symmetry.space_group_name_H-M   'P 1'
#
loop_
_entity.id
_entity.type
_entity.pdbx_description
1 polymer ?
#
loop_
_entity_poly.entity_id
_entity_poly.type
_entity_poly.pdbx_seq_one_letter_code
_entity_poly.pdbx_strand_id
1 'polypeptide(L)'
;MARHIFGGTTDFAAEDQDGNRLPGKSGTVWDGPGDSAQQVTDMTDMDGNAITVLTADQNGMVPAFKGPDGATELWVDFGPGKYGVVPSDSSELLQEHVTGDDPHGDRSYTDQQLQHYVRRDQSNAIDVAAVDGWLKPTLGGTRTALILATDQAGDCSWRVQQDGYMYIKAKAGADGIRSTVDNGRGAFIVRSRDTDKDTVTIQGDGTASFAGPVNAPNIGNTRIYSGPKPPDNPQVGDVWIQYG
;
A
#
# COMPACT_ATOMS: atom_id res chain seq x y z
N MET A 1 -4.51 22.44 -19.48
CA MET A 1 -5.18 21.12 -19.37
C MET A 1 -5.29 20.57 -20.78
N ALA A 2 -5.41 19.26 -21.00
CA ALA A 2 -5.56 18.77 -22.38
C ALA A 2 -6.82 19.35 -23.05
N ARG A 3 -6.78 19.60 -24.36
CA ARG A 3 -7.95 19.99 -25.14
C ARG A 3 -8.78 18.76 -25.48
N HIS A 4 -10.08 18.89 -25.30
CA HIS A 4 -11.05 17.85 -25.65
C HIS A 4 -11.46 17.93 -27.11
N ILE A 5 -11.75 16.77 -27.70
CA ILE A 5 -12.36 16.63 -29.03
C ILE A 5 -13.88 16.67 -28.89
N PHE A 6 -14.54 17.49 -29.70
CA PHE A 6 -15.99 17.61 -29.81
C PHE A 6 -16.44 17.29 -31.24
N GLY A 7 -17.71 16.91 -31.41
CA GLY A 7 -18.25 16.57 -32.73
C GLY A 7 -17.60 15.30 -33.31
N GLY A 8 -17.70 15.13 -34.63
CA GLY A 8 -17.13 13.98 -35.34
C GLY A 8 -17.84 12.64 -35.10
N THR A 9 -18.88 12.62 -34.26
CA THR A 9 -19.75 11.47 -34.02
C THR A 9 -21.09 11.64 -34.74
N THR A 10 -21.91 10.60 -34.71
CA THR A 10 -23.26 10.64 -35.28
C THR A 10 -24.27 11.40 -34.42
N ASP A 11 -23.88 11.83 -33.23
CA ASP A 11 -24.81 12.35 -32.21
C ASP A 11 -25.10 13.85 -32.40
N PHE A 12 -24.23 14.56 -33.12
CA PHE A 12 -24.31 16.01 -33.28
C PHE A 12 -24.37 16.39 -34.75
N ALA A 13 -25.47 17.03 -35.14
CA ALA A 13 -25.70 17.44 -36.52
C ALA A 13 -26.24 18.85 -36.60
N ALA A 14 -25.86 19.54 -37.68
CA ALA A 14 -26.43 20.81 -38.04
C ALA A 14 -27.81 20.56 -38.67
N GLU A 15 -28.86 20.89 -37.93
CA GLU A 15 -30.26 20.77 -38.37
C GLU A 15 -30.95 22.14 -38.38
N ASP A 16 -31.98 22.28 -39.21
CA ASP A 16 -32.94 23.37 -39.07
C ASP A 16 -34.04 23.05 -38.04
N GLN A 17 -34.98 23.98 -37.82
CA GLN A 17 -36.10 23.81 -36.90
C GLN A 17 -37.05 22.65 -37.28
N ASP A 18 -36.99 22.17 -38.51
CA ASP A 18 -37.82 21.07 -39.04
C ASP A 18 -37.06 19.72 -39.01
N GLY A 19 -35.80 19.71 -38.54
CA GLY A 19 -34.95 18.52 -38.46
C GLY A 19 -34.22 18.17 -39.77
N ASN A 20 -34.20 19.07 -40.77
CA ASN A 20 -33.46 18.82 -42.00
C ASN A 20 -31.96 19.05 -41.77
N ARG A 21 -31.12 18.13 -42.25
CA ARG A 21 -29.66 18.28 -42.26
C ARG A 21 -29.23 19.50 -43.09
N LEU A 22 -28.21 20.22 -42.63
CA LEU A 22 -27.68 21.42 -43.26
C LEU A 22 -26.23 21.26 -43.76
N PRO A 23 -25.95 20.47 -44.82
CA PRO A 23 -24.60 20.32 -45.36
C PRO A 23 -23.93 21.63 -45.75
N GLY A 24 -22.64 21.79 -45.42
CA GLY A 24 -21.85 22.98 -45.76
C GLY A 24 -22.26 24.26 -45.01
N LYS A 25 -23.22 24.18 -44.09
CA LYS A 25 -23.64 25.32 -43.28
C LYS A 25 -22.54 25.70 -42.30
N SER A 26 -22.22 26.99 -42.22
CA SER A 26 -21.32 27.53 -41.20
C SER A 26 -22.06 27.69 -39.87
N GLY A 27 -21.37 27.35 -38.77
CA GLY A 27 -21.86 27.48 -37.41
C GLY A 27 -20.80 28.09 -36.48
N THR A 28 -21.27 28.57 -35.33
CA THR A 28 -20.46 29.19 -34.28
C THR A 28 -20.49 28.34 -33.02
N VAL A 29 -19.50 28.51 -32.13
CA VAL A 29 -19.38 27.76 -30.88
C VAL A 29 -19.37 28.73 -29.71
N TRP A 30 -19.99 28.36 -28.60
CA TRP A 30 -20.28 29.20 -27.44
C TRP A 30 -19.96 28.47 -26.14
N ASP A 31 -19.65 29.23 -25.09
CA ASP A 31 -19.33 28.74 -23.75
C ASP A 31 -20.56 28.51 -22.84
N GLY A 32 -21.77 28.74 -23.38
CA GLY A 32 -23.01 28.58 -22.65
C GLY A 32 -24.25 28.59 -23.57
N PRO A 33 -25.42 28.15 -23.08
CA PRO A 33 -26.67 28.17 -23.85
C PRO A 33 -27.33 29.56 -23.86
N GLY A 34 -27.04 30.41 -22.88
CA GLY A 34 -27.73 31.67 -22.66
C GLY A 34 -27.31 32.80 -23.61
N ASP A 35 -28.06 33.89 -23.57
CA ASP A 35 -27.77 35.10 -24.36
C ASP A 35 -26.49 35.81 -23.92
N SER A 36 -26.06 35.61 -22.67
CA SER A 36 -24.82 36.13 -22.13
C SER A 36 -23.59 35.26 -22.46
N ALA A 37 -23.79 34.13 -23.15
CA ALA A 37 -22.69 33.26 -23.54
C ALA A 37 -21.71 34.00 -24.47
N GLN A 38 -20.43 33.72 -24.33
CA GLN A 38 -19.38 34.24 -25.18
C GLN A 38 -19.09 33.24 -26.30
N GLN A 39 -18.85 33.78 -27.49
CA GLN A 39 -18.40 32.96 -28.61
C GLN A 39 -16.99 32.46 -28.31
N VAL A 40 -16.79 31.16 -28.45
CA VAL A 40 -15.49 30.51 -28.31
C VAL A 40 -14.71 30.70 -29.61
N THR A 41 -13.59 31.43 -29.51
CA THR A 41 -12.67 31.66 -30.66
C THR A 41 -11.39 30.85 -30.58
N ASP A 42 -11.12 30.20 -29.44
CA ASP A 42 -9.97 29.34 -29.23
C ASP A 42 -10.33 27.88 -29.57
N MET A 43 -10.43 27.58 -30.86
CA MET A 43 -10.66 26.23 -31.35
C MET A 43 -9.59 25.86 -32.37
N THR A 44 -9.34 24.56 -32.51
CA THR A 44 -8.51 24.04 -33.60
C THR A 44 -9.19 22.91 -34.35
N ASP A 45 -8.79 22.69 -35.59
CA ASP A 45 -9.08 21.44 -36.28
C ASP A 45 -8.26 20.26 -35.68
N MET A 46 -8.39 19.09 -36.29
CA MET A 46 -7.69 17.88 -35.84
C MET A 46 -6.17 17.93 -36.11
N ASP A 47 -5.73 18.74 -37.07
CA ASP A 47 -4.32 18.98 -37.41
C ASP A 47 -3.67 20.06 -36.51
N GLY A 48 -4.48 20.76 -35.70
CA GLY A 48 -4.05 21.81 -34.78
C GLY A 48 -4.06 23.22 -35.37
N ASN A 49 -4.63 23.43 -36.56
CA ASN A 49 -4.79 24.77 -37.12
C ASN A 49 -5.94 25.48 -36.42
N ALA A 50 -5.76 26.77 -36.10
CA ALA A 50 -6.80 27.55 -35.46
C ALA A 50 -8.02 27.73 -36.38
N ILE A 51 -9.22 27.53 -35.83
CA ILE A 51 -10.51 27.75 -36.49
C ILE A 51 -11.42 28.62 -35.61
N THR A 52 -12.29 29.41 -36.22
CA THR A 52 -13.23 30.29 -35.52
C THR A 52 -14.69 30.04 -35.88
N VAL A 53 -14.91 29.19 -36.89
CA VAL A 53 -16.20 28.82 -37.46
C VAL A 53 -16.14 27.33 -37.78
N LEU A 54 -17.22 26.61 -37.52
CA LEU A 54 -17.40 25.24 -37.96
C LEU A 54 -18.16 25.22 -39.28
N THR A 55 -17.87 24.26 -40.15
CA THR A 55 -18.67 24.02 -41.36
C THR A 55 -19.18 22.59 -41.29
N ALA A 56 -20.50 22.43 -41.32
CA ALA A 56 -21.13 21.11 -41.32
C ALA A 56 -20.66 20.30 -42.55
N ASP A 57 -20.44 19.00 -42.36
CA ASP A 57 -19.94 18.15 -43.44
C ASP A 57 -20.99 17.90 -44.54
N GLN A 58 -20.66 17.06 -45.53
CA GLN A 58 -21.57 16.73 -46.63
C GLN A 58 -22.89 16.07 -46.21
N ASN A 59 -22.95 15.51 -45.00
CA ASN A 59 -24.14 14.87 -44.42
C ASN A 59 -24.87 15.81 -43.43
N GLY A 60 -24.38 17.05 -43.25
CA GLY A 60 -24.89 17.98 -42.24
C GLY A 60 -24.48 17.61 -40.81
N MET A 61 -23.37 16.90 -40.63
CA MET A 61 -22.85 16.55 -39.31
C MET A 61 -21.87 17.60 -38.81
N VAL A 62 -21.77 17.76 -37.48
CA VAL A 62 -20.75 18.62 -36.87
C VAL A 62 -19.39 17.93 -37.00
N PRO A 63 -18.40 18.54 -37.68
CA PRO A 63 -17.08 17.91 -37.84
C PRO A 63 -16.36 17.79 -36.50
N ALA A 64 -15.35 16.92 -36.42
CA ALA A 64 -14.49 16.85 -35.25
C ALA A 64 -13.66 18.15 -35.12
N PHE A 65 -13.57 18.68 -33.90
CA PHE A 65 -12.73 19.83 -33.59
C PHE A 65 -12.24 19.77 -32.14
N LYS A 66 -11.18 20.50 -31.81
CA LYS A 66 -10.69 20.63 -30.44
C LYS A 66 -11.13 21.96 -29.84
N GLY A 67 -11.78 21.90 -28.69
CA GLY A 67 -12.18 23.08 -27.92
C GLY A 67 -11.02 23.73 -27.16
N PRO A 68 -11.30 24.77 -26.35
CA PRO A 68 -10.35 25.34 -25.42
C PRO A 68 -9.86 24.33 -24.37
N ASP A 69 -8.70 24.62 -23.77
CA ASP A 69 -8.16 23.82 -22.67
C ASP A 69 -9.17 23.72 -21.51
N GLY A 70 -9.51 22.49 -21.11
CA GLY A 70 -10.39 22.23 -19.96
C GLY A 70 -11.89 22.46 -20.20
N ALA A 71 -12.32 22.77 -21.42
CA ALA A 71 -13.75 22.81 -21.74
C ALA A 71 -14.35 21.40 -21.73
N THR A 72 -15.39 21.18 -20.93
CA THR A 72 -16.09 19.88 -20.82
C THR A 72 -17.49 19.88 -21.43
N GLU A 73 -17.96 21.05 -21.86
CA GLU A 73 -19.25 21.27 -22.51
C GLU A 73 -19.13 22.53 -23.37
N LEU A 74 -19.70 22.48 -24.57
CA LEU A 74 -19.77 23.62 -25.49
C LEU A 74 -21.15 23.68 -26.13
N TRP A 75 -21.50 24.81 -26.73
CA TRP A 75 -22.75 24.96 -27.46
C TRP A 75 -22.48 25.38 -28.88
N VAL A 76 -23.00 24.62 -29.86
CA VAL A 76 -22.85 24.94 -31.27
C VAL A 76 -24.16 25.52 -31.82
N ASP A 77 -24.05 26.47 -32.74
CA ASP A 77 -25.20 27.13 -33.37
C ASP A 77 -25.00 27.21 -34.89
N PHE A 78 -25.87 26.53 -35.63
CA PHE A 78 -25.92 26.53 -37.10
C PHE A 78 -27.11 27.34 -37.66
N GLY A 79 -27.84 28.08 -36.82
CA GLY A 79 -28.89 29.02 -37.22
C GLY A 79 -30.14 29.04 -36.34
N PRO A 80 -30.81 27.90 -36.08
CA PRO A 80 -32.07 27.87 -35.31
C PRO A 80 -31.88 28.08 -33.80
N GLY A 81 -30.66 27.95 -33.30
CA GLY A 81 -30.35 28.06 -31.89
C GLY A 81 -29.15 27.20 -31.48
N LYS A 82 -28.70 27.44 -30.25
CA LYS A 82 -27.58 26.74 -29.61
C LYS A 82 -28.02 25.39 -29.06
N TYR A 83 -27.23 24.34 -29.29
CA TYR A 83 -27.39 23.05 -28.63
C TYR A 83 -26.06 22.55 -28.06
N GLY A 84 -26.15 21.87 -26.92
CA GLY A 84 -24.99 21.39 -26.17
C GLY A 84 -24.29 20.22 -26.87
N VAL A 85 -22.96 20.25 -26.86
CA VAL A 85 -22.09 19.17 -27.30
C VAL A 85 -21.13 18.81 -26.17
N VAL A 86 -20.88 17.53 -26.01
CA VAL A 86 -19.94 16.99 -25.01
C VAL A 86 -18.73 16.35 -25.70
N PRO A 87 -17.58 16.23 -25.01
CA PRO A 87 -16.39 15.61 -25.56
C PRO A 87 -16.62 14.18 -26.05
N SER A 88 -16.23 13.90 -27.29
CA SER A 88 -16.30 12.58 -27.91
C SER A 88 -15.08 11.69 -27.60
N ASP A 89 -14.04 12.24 -26.99
CA ASP A 89 -12.81 11.54 -26.59
C ASP A 89 -12.81 11.02 -25.15
N SER A 90 -13.96 11.07 -24.48
CA SER A 90 -14.08 10.66 -23.07
C SER A 90 -13.67 9.20 -22.82
N SER A 91 -13.93 8.31 -23.79
CA SER A 91 -13.53 6.90 -23.73
C SER A 91 -12.02 6.71 -23.81
N GLU A 92 -11.37 7.42 -24.72
CA GLU A 92 -9.92 7.40 -24.93
C GLU A 92 -9.21 7.95 -23.70
N LEU A 93 -9.69 9.08 -23.17
CA LEU A 93 -9.16 9.67 -21.94
C LEU A 93 -9.33 8.74 -20.72
N LEU A 94 -10.48 8.05 -20.62
CA LEU A 94 -10.67 7.04 -19.57
C LEU A 94 -9.72 5.85 -19.76
N GLN A 95 -9.50 5.41 -21.00
CA GLN A 95 -8.58 4.31 -21.29
C GLN A 95 -7.13 4.69 -20.95
N GLU A 96 -6.70 5.89 -21.33
CA GLU A 96 -5.40 6.47 -20.94
C GLU A 96 -5.28 6.56 -19.42
N HIS A 97 -6.34 6.99 -18.74
CA HIS A 97 -6.39 7.05 -17.28
C HIS A 97 -6.25 5.67 -16.63
N VAL A 98 -7.00 4.67 -17.11
CA VAL A 98 -6.99 3.29 -16.57
C VAL A 98 -5.67 2.57 -16.84
N THR A 99 -5.01 2.86 -17.96
CA THR A 99 -3.76 2.19 -18.36
C THR A 99 -2.49 2.97 -18.02
N GLY A 100 -2.62 4.24 -17.61
CA GLY A 100 -1.49 5.04 -17.17
C GLY A 100 -0.82 4.46 -15.92
N ASP A 101 0.50 4.52 -15.88
CA ASP A 101 1.28 4.04 -14.73
C ASP A 101 1.02 4.86 -13.46
N ASP A 102 0.73 6.15 -13.61
CA ASP A 102 0.45 7.08 -12.51
C ASP A 102 -0.42 8.27 -13.00
N PRO A 103 -1.71 8.03 -13.34
CA PRO A 103 -2.57 9.03 -13.96
C PRO A 103 -2.95 10.19 -13.02
N HIS A 104 -2.71 10.02 -11.73
CA HIS A 104 -2.98 11.04 -10.70
C HIS A 104 -1.71 11.66 -10.11
N GLY A 105 -0.53 11.14 -10.43
CA GLY A 105 0.75 11.59 -9.87
C GLY A 105 0.95 11.17 -8.41
N ASP A 106 0.14 10.27 -7.86
CA ASP A 106 0.13 9.93 -6.44
C ASP A 106 1.31 9.02 -6.06
N ARG A 107 1.73 8.13 -6.96
CA ARG A 107 2.95 7.31 -6.80
C ARG A 107 4.18 8.21 -6.86
N SER A 108 4.28 9.08 -7.86
CA SER A 108 5.36 10.06 -7.99
C SER A 108 5.46 10.98 -6.76
N TYR A 109 4.31 11.49 -6.28
CA TYR A 109 4.24 12.26 -5.05
C TYR A 109 4.72 11.46 -3.84
N THR A 110 4.27 10.22 -3.69
CA THR A 110 4.67 9.33 -2.58
C THR A 110 6.17 9.04 -2.62
N ASP A 111 6.72 8.76 -3.80
CA ASP A 111 8.14 8.53 -3.99
C ASP A 111 8.97 9.77 -3.65
N GLN A 112 8.52 10.95 -4.06
CA GLN A 112 9.16 12.21 -3.69
C GLN A 112 9.14 12.41 -2.17
N GLN A 113 8.00 12.23 -1.50
CA GLN A 113 7.93 12.34 -0.05
C GLN A 113 8.87 11.33 0.63
N LEU A 114 8.85 10.07 0.20
CA LEU A 114 9.70 9.03 0.77
C LEU A 114 11.19 9.29 0.56
N GLN A 115 11.60 9.85 -0.58
CA GLN A 115 13.00 10.22 -0.84
C GLN A 115 13.51 11.29 0.15
N HIS A 116 12.63 12.16 0.65
CA HIS A 116 12.99 13.16 1.65
C HIS A 116 13.17 12.56 3.05
N TYR A 117 12.47 11.47 3.37
CA TYR A 117 12.57 10.80 4.67
C TYR A 117 13.57 9.65 4.70
N VAL A 118 13.82 9.02 3.56
CA VAL A 118 14.68 7.84 3.41
C VAL A 118 15.68 8.09 2.30
N ARG A 119 16.92 8.39 2.70
CA ARG A 119 18.01 8.59 1.75
C ARG A 119 18.34 7.26 1.08
N ARG A 120 18.13 7.19 -0.24
CA ARG A 120 18.57 6.05 -1.06
C ARG A 120 19.93 6.36 -1.68
N ASP A 121 20.77 5.35 -1.84
CA ASP A 121 22.01 5.45 -2.59
C ASP A 121 21.76 5.42 -4.11
N GLN A 122 22.83 5.53 -4.90
CA GLN A 122 22.74 5.50 -6.38
C GLN A 122 22.23 4.17 -6.94
N SER A 123 22.13 3.11 -6.13
CA SER A 123 21.58 1.81 -6.50
C SER A 123 20.10 1.65 -6.12
N ASN A 124 19.46 2.72 -5.64
CA ASN A 124 18.09 2.71 -5.10
C ASN A 124 17.96 1.85 -3.82
N ALA A 125 19.08 1.50 -3.18
CA ALA A 125 19.08 0.86 -1.86
C ALA A 125 18.98 1.93 -0.77
N ILE A 126 18.32 1.61 0.35
CA ILE A 126 18.27 2.53 1.49
C ILE A 126 19.66 2.55 2.14
N ASP A 127 20.30 3.72 2.12
CA ASP A 127 21.57 3.91 2.83
C ASP A 127 21.29 4.10 4.32
N VAL A 128 21.26 2.99 5.04
CA VAL A 128 20.95 3.01 6.47
C VAL A 128 22.07 3.59 7.33
N ALA A 129 23.25 3.86 6.74
CA ALA A 129 24.32 4.58 7.45
C ALA A 129 24.02 6.08 7.57
N ALA A 130 23.12 6.64 6.75
CA ALA A 130 22.81 8.06 6.68
C ALA A 130 21.58 8.50 7.51
N VAL A 131 20.85 7.57 8.13
CA VAL A 131 19.65 7.88 8.90
C VAL A 131 20.01 8.06 10.39
N ASP A 132 20.11 9.31 10.84
CA ASP A 132 20.20 9.64 12.27
C ASP A 132 18.80 9.50 12.90
N GLY A 133 18.40 8.27 13.19
CA GLY A 133 17.09 7.97 13.77
C GLY A 133 16.91 6.51 14.16
N TRP A 134 15.88 6.26 14.96
CA TRP A 134 15.41 5.07 15.69
C TRP A 134 15.75 3.64 15.20
N LEU A 135 16.18 3.47 13.95
CA LEU A 135 16.52 2.20 13.34
C LEU A 135 17.93 2.30 12.74
N LYS A 136 18.94 1.93 13.53
CA LYS A 136 20.32 1.75 13.07
C LYS A 136 20.59 0.25 12.91
N PRO A 137 20.25 -0.39 11.77
CA PRO A 137 20.73 -1.73 11.50
C PRO A 137 22.26 -1.65 11.41
N THR A 138 22.91 -2.10 12.46
CA THR A 138 24.36 -2.21 12.46
C THR A 138 24.69 -3.52 11.76
N LEU A 139 25.29 -3.44 10.57
CA LEU A 139 25.85 -4.60 9.88
C LEU A 139 27.15 -5.03 10.58
N GLY A 140 27.03 -5.63 11.76
CA GLY A 140 28.14 -6.20 12.52
C GLY A 140 28.34 -7.68 12.21
N GLY A 141 29.31 -8.01 11.35
CA GLY A 141 29.76 -9.38 11.09
C GLY A 141 29.09 -10.09 9.90
N THR A 142 29.42 -11.37 9.68
CA THR A 142 28.99 -12.21 8.53
C THR A 142 27.48 -12.54 8.50
N ARG A 143 26.67 -11.94 9.37
CA ARG A 143 25.22 -12.21 9.46
C ARG A 143 24.42 -10.91 9.54
N THR A 144 23.74 -10.57 8.45
CA THR A 144 22.75 -9.51 8.33
C THR A 144 21.61 -9.75 9.32
N ALA A 145 21.37 -8.80 10.22
CA ALA A 145 20.17 -8.82 11.07
C ALA A 145 19.72 -7.41 11.39
N LEU A 146 18.40 -7.24 11.53
CA LEU A 146 17.80 -5.99 11.95
C LEU A 146 17.94 -5.88 13.47
N ILE A 147 18.69 -4.91 13.94
CA ILE A 147 18.82 -4.57 15.36
C ILE A 147 17.85 -3.40 15.62
N LEU A 148 16.84 -3.63 16.47
CA LEU A 148 15.76 -2.65 16.71
C LEU A 148 16.05 -1.71 17.90
N ALA A 149 16.98 -2.06 18.78
CA ALA A 149 17.49 -1.18 19.84
C ALA A 149 18.82 -1.68 20.39
N THR A 150 19.83 -0.81 20.42
CA THR A 150 21.06 -0.98 21.20
C THR A 150 21.03 -0.07 22.41
N ASP A 151 21.53 -0.52 23.55
CA ASP A 151 21.88 0.42 24.62
C ASP A 151 23.14 1.23 24.26
N GLN A 152 23.52 2.19 25.12
CA GLN A 152 24.71 3.03 24.91
C GLN A 152 26.02 2.23 24.86
N ALA A 153 26.03 0.97 25.32
CA ALA A 153 27.17 0.07 25.27
C ALA A 153 27.20 -0.80 24.00
N GLY A 154 26.21 -0.67 23.11
CA GLY A 154 26.09 -1.45 21.88
C GLY A 154 25.41 -2.81 22.07
N ASP A 155 24.86 -3.09 23.25
CA ASP A 155 24.15 -4.34 23.51
C ASP A 155 22.74 -4.29 22.91
N CYS A 156 22.46 -5.20 21.97
CA CYS A 156 21.17 -5.29 21.31
C CYS A 156 20.13 -5.89 22.25
N SER A 157 19.01 -5.21 22.48
CA SER A 157 17.87 -5.75 23.26
C SER A 157 16.86 -6.52 22.38
N TRP A 158 16.81 -6.19 21.10
CA TRP A 158 15.92 -6.82 20.11
C TRP A 158 16.64 -7.03 18.78
N ARG A 159 16.62 -8.26 18.25
CA ARG A 159 17.21 -8.60 16.94
C ARG A 159 16.27 -9.51 16.15
N VAL A 160 15.96 -9.15 14.91
CA VAL A 160 15.29 -10.05 13.95
C VAL A 160 16.35 -10.58 12.97
N GLN A 161 16.53 -11.89 12.94
CA GLN A 161 17.47 -12.56 12.03
C GLN A 161 16.80 -12.87 10.68
N GLN A 162 17.61 -13.07 9.63
CA GLN A 162 17.14 -13.36 8.26
C GLN A 162 16.32 -14.65 8.15
N ASP A 163 16.45 -15.55 9.11
CA ASP A 163 15.69 -16.79 9.23
C ASP A 163 14.29 -16.59 9.85
N GLY A 164 13.89 -15.34 10.11
CA GLY A 164 12.56 -14.98 10.63
C GLY A 164 12.47 -14.98 12.15
N TYR A 165 13.57 -15.22 12.87
CA TYR A 165 13.56 -15.34 14.32
C TYR A 165 13.74 -13.98 15.00
N MET A 166 12.88 -13.70 15.98
CA MET A 166 13.02 -12.57 16.88
C MET A 166 13.75 -12.99 18.17
N TYR A 167 14.83 -12.31 18.47
CA TYR A 167 15.63 -12.48 19.67
C TYR A 167 15.41 -11.29 20.60
N ILE A 168 14.99 -11.55 21.83
CA ILE A 168 14.90 -10.55 22.89
C ILE A 168 16.05 -10.83 23.86
N LYS A 169 17.09 -10.00 23.85
CA LYS A 169 18.16 -10.10 24.84
C LYS A 169 17.74 -9.24 26.03
N ALA A 170 17.48 -9.88 27.16
CA ALA A 170 17.41 -9.16 28.42
C ALA A 170 18.80 -8.58 28.74
N LYS A 171 18.83 -7.34 29.25
CA LYS A 171 20.03 -6.59 29.64
C LYS A 171 21.03 -7.47 30.38
N ALA A 172 22.34 -7.26 30.19
CA ALA A 172 23.37 -8.02 30.89
C ALA A 172 23.06 -8.07 32.41
N GLY A 173 22.83 -9.29 32.94
CA GLY A 173 22.39 -9.53 34.31
C GLY A 173 20.92 -9.92 34.50
N ALA A 174 20.12 -10.02 33.43
CA ALA A 174 18.76 -10.55 33.47
C ALA A 174 18.61 -11.79 32.58
N ASP A 175 17.87 -12.79 33.05
CA ASP A 175 17.52 -14.00 32.30
C ASP A 175 16.74 -13.60 31.02
N GLY A 176 17.27 -13.98 29.86
CA GLY A 176 16.63 -13.71 28.57
C GLY A 176 15.60 -14.76 28.21
N ILE A 177 14.46 -14.34 27.65
CA ILE A 177 13.49 -15.24 27.03
C ILE A 177 13.94 -15.47 25.60
N ARG A 178 14.34 -16.71 25.30
CA ARG A 178 14.45 -17.19 23.91
C ARG A 178 13.10 -17.80 23.53
N SER A 179 12.65 -17.56 22.31
CA SER A 179 11.54 -18.31 21.72
C SER A 179 12.02 -18.79 20.37
N THR A 180 12.07 -20.11 20.19
CA THR A 180 12.54 -20.74 18.95
C THR A 180 11.36 -21.49 18.35
N VAL A 181 10.67 -20.91 17.37
CA VAL A 181 9.69 -21.68 16.59
C VAL A 181 10.48 -22.50 15.57
N ASP A 182 10.83 -23.73 15.94
CA ASP A 182 11.45 -24.66 15.00
C ASP A 182 10.42 -25.06 13.93
N ASN A 183 10.85 -25.12 12.66
CA ASN A 183 10.02 -25.18 11.44
C ASN A 183 9.26 -26.51 11.26
N GLY A 184 8.46 -26.90 12.26
CA GLY A 184 7.64 -28.12 12.24
C GLY A 184 7.09 -28.53 13.61
N ARG A 185 7.53 -27.92 14.71
CA ARG A 185 6.99 -28.14 16.05
C ARG A 185 7.07 -26.80 16.79
N GLY A 186 5.92 -26.14 16.96
CA GLY A 186 5.81 -24.85 17.64
C GLY A 186 6.22 -24.96 19.10
N ALA A 187 7.53 -24.94 19.37
CA ALA A 187 8.08 -25.06 20.70
C ALA A 187 8.40 -23.68 21.27
N PHE A 188 7.93 -23.40 22.47
CA PHE A 188 8.43 -22.27 23.25
C PHE A 188 9.53 -22.81 24.17
N ILE A 189 10.78 -22.40 23.91
CA ILE A 189 11.96 -22.92 24.60
C ILE A 189 12.60 -21.81 25.42
N VAL A 190 12.42 -21.84 26.74
CA VAL A 190 13.11 -20.92 27.65
C VAL A 190 14.45 -21.55 28.05
N ARG A 191 15.55 -20.90 27.66
CA ARG A 191 16.91 -21.31 28.03
C ARG A 191 17.53 -20.29 28.98
N SER A 192 18.00 -20.76 30.13
CA SER A 192 18.97 -20.02 30.94
C SER A 192 20.34 -20.03 30.25
N ARG A 193 21.06 -18.91 30.27
CA ARG A 193 22.37 -18.75 29.60
C ARG A 193 23.47 -19.61 30.22
N ASP A 194 23.36 -19.94 31.51
CA ASP A 194 24.51 -20.45 32.27
C ASP A 194 24.71 -21.97 32.19
N THR A 195 23.80 -22.74 31.60
CA THR A 195 23.92 -24.21 31.67
C THR A 195 23.69 -25.00 30.38
N ASP A 196 23.39 -24.37 29.23
CA ASP A 196 22.97 -25.08 27.99
C ASP A 196 21.81 -26.08 28.22
N LYS A 197 21.14 -26.03 29.38
CA LYS A 197 20.02 -26.90 29.73
C LYS A 197 18.72 -26.14 29.48
N ASP A 198 17.87 -26.72 28.64
CA ASP A 198 16.50 -26.27 28.45
C ASP A 198 15.79 -26.30 29.80
N THR A 199 15.44 -25.13 30.34
CA THR A 199 14.82 -25.05 31.67
C THR A 199 13.36 -25.48 31.57
N VAL A 200 12.71 -25.14 30.45
CA VAL A 200 11.38 -25.59 30.04
C VAL A 200 11.31 -25.68 28.52
N THR A 201 10.88 -26.83 27.99
CA THR A 201 10.50 -26.99 26.59
C THR A 201 9.01 -27.30 26.52
N ILE A 202 8.22 -26.39 25.96
CA ILE A 202 6.81 -26.65 25.64
C ILE A 202 6.77 -27.08 24.18
N GLN A 203 6.23 -28.26 23.88
CA GLN A 203 6.08 -28.77 22.51
C GLN A 203 4.75 -28.30 21.90
N GLY A 204 4.64 -28.39 20.57
CA GLY A 204 3.44 -27.97 19.84
C GLY A 204 2.16 -28.76 20.16
N ASP A 205 2.27 -29.89 20.84
CA ASP A 205 1.15 -30.68 21.36
C ASP A 205 0.74 -30.30 22.79
N GLY A 206 1.36 -29.27 23.37
CA GLY A 206 1.11 -28.78 24.73
C GLY A 206 1.88 -29.52 25.82
N THR A 207 2.71 -30.51 25.49
CA THR A 207 3.56 -31.19 26.49
C THR A 207 4.69 -30.29 26.95
N ALA A 208 5.01 -30.30 28.24
CA ALA A 208 6.12 -29.55 28.83
C ALA A 208 7.18 -30.50 29.39
N SER A 209 8.45 -30.32 29.02
CA SER A 209 9.59 -31.02 29.62
C SER A 209 10.50 -30.04 30.38
N PHE A 210 11.02 -30.49 31.52
CA PHE A 210 11.84 -29.69 32.44
C PHE A 210 13.16 -30.41 32.68
N ALA A 211 14.31 -29.76 32.53
CA ALA A 211 15.62 -30.39 32.76
C ALA A 211 16.05 -30.46 34.24
N GLY A 212 15.16 -30.13 35.17
CA GLY A 212 15.43 -30.11 36.60
C GLY A 212 14.18 -30.39 37.45
N PRO A 213 14.34 -30.52 38.77
CA PRO A 213 13.21 -30.73 39.68
C PRO A 213 12.23 -29.55 39.57
N VAL A 214 10.95 -29.87 39.35
CA VAL A 214 9.87 -28.89 39.36
C VAL A 214 9.42 -28.71 40.80
N ASN A 215 9.75 -27.56 41.40
CA ASN A 215 9.22 -27.18 42.71
C ASN A 215 7.88 -26.48 42.52
N ALA A 216 6.78 -27.18 42.81
CA ALA A 216 5.47 -26.56 42.93
C ALA A 216 5.19 -26.26 44.41
N PRO A 217 4.77 -25.04 44.78
CA PRO A 217 4.22 -24.79 46.11
C PRO A 217 2.97 -25.65 46.30
N ASN A 218 2.80 -26.21 47.50
CA ASN A 218 1.59 -26.97 47.83
C ASN A 218 0.35 -26.08 47.63
N ILE A 219 -0.63 -26.57 46.87
CA ILE A 219 -1.94 -25.92 46.75
C ILE A 219 -2.78 -26.41 47.93
N GLY A 220 -2.88 -25.58 48.98
CA GLY A 220 -3.54 -25.96 50.23
C GLY A 220 -2.71 -26.93 51.08
N ASN A 221 -3.38 -27.81 51.84
CA ASN A 221 -2.72 -28.79 52.71
C ASN A 221 -2.22 -30.04 51.96
N THR A 222 -2.51 -30.16 50.66
CA THR A 222 -2.08 -31.29 49.83
C THR A 222 -0.60 -31.20 49.51
N ARG A 223 0.15 -32.26 49.83
CA ARG A 223 1.56 -32.38 49.50
C ARG A 223 1.70 -33.12 48.18
N ILE A 224 2.47 -32.56 47.26
CA ILE A 224 2.73 -33.19 45.96
C ILE A 224 4.16 -33.72 45.97
N TYR A 225 4.30 -35.02 45.74
CA TYR A 225 5.58 -35.72 45.64
C TYR A 225 5.77 -36.22 44.22
N SER A 226 7.02 -36.28 43.76
CA SER A 226 7.33 -36.83 42.44
C SER A 226 8.64 -37.62 42.50
N GLY A 227 8.67 -38.82 41.91
CA GLY A 227 9.86 -39.69 41.90
C GLY A 227 9.56 -41.15 41.53
N PRO A 228 10.59 -41.98 41.29
CA PRO A 228 10.42 -43.38 40.87
C PRO A 228 9.90 -44.29 41.98
N LYS A 229 9.95 -43.85 43.25
CA LYS A 229 9.43 -44.56 44.43
C LYS A 229 8.44 -43.66 45.19
N PRO A 230 7.42 -44.25 45.82
CA PRO A 230 6.49 -43.50 46.66
C PRO A 230 7.20 -42.92 47.89
N PRO A 231 6.68 -41.84 48.50
CA PRO A 231 7.25 -41.29 49.73
C PRO A 231 7.12 -42.30 50.87
N ASP A 232 8.10 -42.31 51.79
CA ASP A 232 8.17 -43.28 52.88
C ASP A 232 7.02 -43.16 53.91
N ASN A 233 6.26 -42.05 53.88
CA ASN A 233 5.15 -41.80 54.80
C ASN A 233 4.02 -40.95 54.15
N PRO A 234 3.23 -41.53 53.23
CA PRO A 234 2.13 -40.82 52.57
C PRO A 234 1.00 -40.52 53.57
N GLN A 235 0.45 -39.32 53.49
CA GLN A 235 -0.76 -38.90 54.22
C GLN A 235 -1.97 -38.92 53.28
N VAL A 236 -3.17 -39.04 53.87
CA VAL A 236 -4.43 -38.95 53.13
C VAL A 236 -4.51 -37.57 52.48
N GLY A 237 -4.61 -37.56 51.15
CA GLY A 237 -4.63 -36.33 50.35
C GLY A 237 -3.30 -35.97 49.70
N ASP A 238 -2.22 -36.71 49.95
CA ASP A 238 -0.98 -36.57 49.18
C ASP A 238 -1.17 -37.06 47.75
N VAL A 239 -0.55 -36.36 46.80
CA VAL A 239 -0.50 -36.76 45.39
C VAL A 239 0.93 -37.16 45.06
N TRP A 240 1.12 -38.41 44.65
CA TRP A 240 2.41 -38.89 44.16
C TRP A 240 2.35 -39.10 42.65
N ILE A 241 3.27 -38.44 41.93
CA ILE A 241 3.43 -38.60 40.49
C ILE A 241 4.68 -39.46 40.26
N GLN A 242 4.45 -40.72 39.88
CA GLN A 242 5.54 -41.62 39.52
C GLN A 242 6.09 -41.25 38.13
N TYR A 243 7.40 -41.09 38.04
CA TYR A 243 8.12 -40.97 36.77
C TYR A 243 9.41 -41.80 36.83
N GLY A 244 9.77 -42.42 35.70
CA GLY A 244 10.83 -43.41 35.60
C GLY A 244 10.40 -44.59 34.74
#